data_AF-A0A644V4U3-F1
#
_entry.id   AF-A0A644V4U3-F1
#
_cell.length_a   1.000
_cell.length_b   1.000
_cell.length_c   1.000
_cell.angle_alpha   90.00
_cell.angle_beta   90.00
_cell.angle_gamma   90.00
#
_symmetry.space_group_name_H-M   'P 1'
#
loop_
_entity.id
_entity.type
_entity.pdbx_description
1 polymer ?
#
loop_
_entity_poly.entity_id
_entity_poly.type
_entity_poly.pdbx_seq_one_letter_code
_entity_poly.pdbx_strand_id
1 'polypeptide(L)'
;MVTIKDITGKVIEVTDIDAAIRQCERCKNSPFKTPSGHTVGEDHSFMLEQLKQLKRSQRRDNLLVGTKRKMEQGKRLTKEDMAYEIGRIEASHPAHLYWDTLKRDEILHFFNDLFGTAID
;
A
#
# COMPACT_ATOMS: atom_id res chain seq x y z
N MET A 1 4.77 -14.30 -6.87
CA MET A 1 4.01 -14.02 -8.10
C MET A 1 2.57 -13.77 -7.71
N VAL A 2 2.00 -12.66 -8.16
CA VAL A 2 0.60 -12.29 -7.90
C VAL A 2 -0.08 -11.98 -9.23
N THR A 3 -1.41 -12.05 -9.27
CA THR A 3 -2.18 -11.78 -10.49
C THR A 3 -3.10 -10.59 -10.29
N ILE A 4 -3.15 -9.71 -11.27
CA ILE A 4 -4.11 -8.60 -11.35
C ILE A 4 -4.91 -8.70 -12.65
N LYS A 5 -5.90 -7.84 -12.82
CA LYS A 5 -6.64 -7.71 -14.08
C LYS A 5 -6.44 -6.34 -14.69
N ASP A 6 -6.40 -6.29 -16.01
CA ASP A 6 -6.53 -5.05 -16.78
C ASP A 6 -7.99 -4.57 -16.83
N ILE A 7 -8.25 -3.39 -17.39
CA ILE A 7 -9.60 -2.82 -17.47
C ILE A 7 -10.56 -3.65 -18.33
N THR A 8 -10.03 -4.51 -19.20
CA THR A 8 -10.80 -5.43 -20.04
C THR A 8 -11.07 -6.78 -19.38
N GLY A 9 -10.52 -7.01 -18.17
CA GLY A 9 -10.65 -8.25 -17.42
C GLY A 9 -9.58 -9.30 -17.73
N LYS A 10 -8.59 -8.98 -18.57
CA LYS A 10 -7.48 -9.89 -18.88
C LYS A 10 -6.56 -10.01 -17.67
N VAL A 11 -6.15 -11.25 -17.37
CA VAL A 11 -5.24 -11.53 -16.26
C VAL A 11 -3.80 -11.18 -16.64
N ILE A 12 -3.11 -10.50 -15.73
CA ILE A 12 -1.70 -10.14 -15.84
C ILE A 12 -0.95 -10.72 -14.64
N GLU A 13 0.14 -11.42 -14.92
CA GLU A 13 1.05 -11.93 -13.90
C GLU A 13 2.08 -10.86 -13.52
N VAL A 14 2.21 -10.60 -12.22
CA VAL A 14 3.12 -9.61 -11.65
C VAL A 14 4.15 -10.32 -10.79
N THR A 15 5.42 -10.15 -11.15
CA THR A 15 6.57 -10.70 -10.45
C THR A 15 7.20 -9.70 -9.48
N ASP A 16 7.18 -8.41 -9.83
CA ASP A 16 7.64 -7.29 -9.00
C ASP A 16 6.55 -6.22 -8.91
N ILE A 17 5.93 -6.12 -7.72
CA ILE A 17 4.84 -5.17 -7.43
C ILE A 17 5.36 -3.73 -7.48
N ASP A 18 6.57 -3.45 -6.99
CA ASP A 18 7.10 -2.09 -6.94
C ASP A 18 7.45 -1.57 -8.34
N ALA A 19 8.02 -2.43 -9.19
CA ALA A 19 8.24 -2.10 -10.59
C ALA A 19 6.92 -1.84 -11.33
N ALA A 20 5.92 -2.69 -11.12
CA ALA A 20 4.60 -2.54 -11.73
C ALA A 20 3.90 -1.25 -11.29
N ILE A 21 3.97 -0.89 -9.99
CA ILE A 21 3.44 0.38 -9.48
C ILE A 21 4.13 1.57 -10.15
N ARG A 22 5.46 1.56 -10.23
CA ARG A 22 6.22 2.65 -10.88
C ARG A 22 5.83 2.83 -12.34
N GLN A 23 5.62 1.73 -13.06
CA GLN A 23 5.15 1.78 -14.44
C GLN A 23 3.74 2.38 -14.54
N CYS A 24 2.81 1.90 -13.71
CA CYS A 24 1.43 2.41 -13.71
C CYS A 24 1.37 3.90 -13.34
N GLU A 25 2.13 4.36 -12.35
CA GLU A 25 2.22 5.78 -11.99
C GLU A 25 2.75 6.65 -13.14
N ARG A 26 3.68 6.15 -13.96
CA ARG A 26 4.18 6.87 -15.15
C ARG A 26 3.17 6.93 -16.28
N CYS A 27 2.35 5.89 -16.42
CA CYS A 27 1.44 5.73 -17.56
C CYS A 27 -0.01 6.15 -17.28
N LYS A 28 -0.40 6.38 -16.02
CA LYS A 28 -1.79 6.67 -15.60
C LYS A 28 -2.46 7.86 -16.32
N ASN A 29 -1.68 8.81 -16.83
CA ASN A 29 -2.18 10.00 -17.54
C ASN A 29 -2.05 9.91 -19.06
N SER A 30 -1.71 8.74 -19.59
CA SER A 30 -1.50 8.54 -21.03
C SER A 30 -2.82 8.65 -21.81
N PRO A 31 -2.92 9.54 -22.81
CA PRO A 31 -4.15 9.75 -23.57
C PRO A 31 -4.33 8.75 -24.74
N PHE A 32 -3.34 7.88 -24.99
CA PHE A 32 -3.36 6.97 -26.12
C PHE A 32 -4.45 5.91 -25.95
N LYS A 33 -5.30 5.74 -26.97
CA LYS A 33 -6.35 4.72 -26.97
C LYS A 33 -5.82 3.35 -27.37
N THR A 34 -6.35 2.34 -26.72
CA THR A 34 -6.17 0.93 -27.06
C THR A 34 -7.32 0.47 -27.97
N PRO A 35 -7.22 -0.70 -28.62
CA PRO A 35 -8.31 -1.25 -29.45
C PRO A 35 -9.64 -1.50 -28.71
N SER A 36 -9.62 -1.60 -27.38
CA SER A 36 -10.82 -1.75 -26.55
C SER A 36 -11.59 -0.44 -26.37
N GLY A 37 -11.04 0.70 -26.81
CA GLY A 37 -11.63 2.03 -26.67
C GLY A 37 -11.19 2.78 -25.41
N HIS A 38 -10.63 2.08 -24.42
CA HIS A 38 -10.01 2.68 -23.24
C HIS A 38 -8.64 3.29 -23.55
N THR A 39 -8.29 4.33 -22.82
CA THR A 39 -6.93 4.89 -22.84
C THR A 39 -5.96 3.99 -22.05
N VAL A 40 -4.69 4.05 -22.42
CA VAL A 40 -3.59 3.43 -21.66
C VAL A 40 -3.58 3.97 -20.23
N GLY A 41 -3.92 5.24 -20.03
CA GLY A 41 -4.03 5.85 -18.71
C GLY A 41 -5.13 5.25 -17.84
N GLU A 42 -6.33 5.04 -18.39
CA GLU A 42 -7.45 4.37 -17.69
C GLU A 42 -7.07 2.94 -17.27
N ASP A 43 -6.44 2.20 -18.18
CA ASP A 43 -6.00 0.82 -17.90
C ASP A 43 -4.95 0.76 -16.78
N HIS A 44 -3.92 1.61 -16.86
CA HIS A 44 -2.88 1.64 -15.82
C HIS A 44 -3.42 2.18 -14.49
N SER A 45 -4.37 3.12 -14.50
CA SER A 45 -5.03 3.59 -13.28
C SER A 45 -5.83 2.47 -12.62
N PHE A 46 -6.54 1.66 -13.41
CA PHE A 46 -7.28 0.50 -12.92
C PHE A 46 -6.36 -0.57 -12.30
N MET A 47 -5.23 -0.86 -12.95
CA MET A 47 -4.23 -1.79 -12.42
C MET A 47 -3.52 -1.25 -11.17
N LEU A 48 -3.26 0.07 -11.12
CA LEU A 48 -2.56 0.71 -10.01
C LEU A 48 -3.29 0.54 -8.67
N GLU A 49 -4.62 0.62 -8.67
CA GLU A 49 -5.42 0.42 -7.46
C GLU A 49 -5.27 -1.00 -6.89
N GLN A 50 -5.32 -2.02 -7.75
CA GLN A 50 -5.09 -3.41 -7.35
C GLN A 50 -3.67 -3.61 -6.80
N LEU A 51 -2.66 -3.04 -7.48
CA LEU A 51 -1.27 -3.13 -7.05
C LEU A 51 -1.02 -2.45 -5.70
N LYS A 52 -1.61 -1.28 -5.45
CA LYS A 52 -1.53 -0.58 -4.15
C LYS A 52 -2.16 -1.41 -3.03
N GLN A 53 -3.30 -2.06 -3.28
CA GLN A 53 -3.92 -2.96 -2.30
C GLN A 53 -3.06 -4.18 -2.00
N LEU A 54 -2.48 -4.81 -3.03
CA LEU A 54 -1.57 -5.95 -2.85
C LEU A 54 -0.33 -5.55 -2.05
N LYS A 55 0.26 -4.38 -2.33
CA LYS A 55 1.40 -3.85 -1.59
C LYS A 55 1.06 -3.59 -0.12
N ARG A 56 -0.10 -2.99 0.17
CA ARG A 56 -0.60 -2.80 1.54
C ARG A 56 -0.75 -4.14 2.27
N SER A 57 -1.35 -5.14 1.61
CA SER A 57 -1.48 -6.49 2.19
C SER A 57 -0.13 -7.14 2.46
N GLN A 58 0.81 -7.07 1.53
CA GLN A 58 2.17 -7.62 1.72
C GLN A 58 2.87 -6.97 2.91
N ARG A 59 2.73 -5.65 3.07
CA ARG A 59 3.27 -4.93 4.23
C ARG A 59 2.61 -5.39 5.53
N ARG A 60 1.29 -5.56 5.53
CA ARG A 60 0.53 -6.05 6.69
C ARG A 60 0.95 -7.47 7.08
N ASP A 61 1.21 -8.32 6.10
CA ASP A 61 1.72 -9.67 6.32
C ASP A 61 3.15 -9.67 6.89
N ASN A 62 3.90 -8.59 6.71
CA ASN A 62 5.25 -8.40 7.26
C ASN A 62 5.29 -7.68 8.63
N LEU A 63 4.12 -7.30 9.18
CA LEU A 63 4.03 -6.79 10.56
C LEU A 63 4.58 -7.82 11.55
N LEU A 64 5.16 -7.35 12.66
CA LEU A 64 5.65 -8.23 13.71
C LEU A 64 4.50 -9.02 14.32
N VAL A 65 4.81 -10.24 14.73
CA VAL A 65 3.88 -11.14 15.41
C VAL A 65 3.26 -10.49 16.65
N GLY A 66 4.03 -9.67 17.38
CA GLY A 66 3.54 -8.92 18.53
C GLY A 66 2.48 -7.89 18.17
N THR A 67 2.69 -7.13 17.10
CA THR A 67 1.74 -6.14 16.58
C THR A 67 0.48 -6.80 16.07
N LYS A 68 0.61 -7.85 15.26
CA LYS A 68 -0.54 -8.64 14.78
C LYS A 68 -1.36 -9.19 15.94
N ARG A 69 -0.72 -9.77 16.95
CA ARG A 69 -1.38 -10.28 18.16
C ARG A 69 -2.13 -9.19 18.91
N LYS A 70 -1.56 -7.98 19.04
CA LYS A 70 -2.25 -6.84 19.66
C LYS A 70 -3.51 -6.47 18.86
N MET A 71 -3.40 -6.38 17.53
CA MET A 71 -4.52 -6.07 16.65
C MET A 71 -5.63 -7.13 16.73
N GLU A 72 -5.28 -8.42 16.70
CA GLU A 72 -6.21 -9.54 16.85
C GLU A 72 -6.94 -9.51 18.20
N GLN A 73 -6.26 -9.08 19.26
CA GLN A 73 -6.82 -8.93 20.60
C GLN A 73 -7.64 -7.64 20.78
N GLY A 74 -7.79 -6.82 19.73
CA GLY A 74 -8.42 -5.50 19.82
C GLY A 74 -7.67 -4.53 20.74
N LYS A 75 -6.38 -4.80 21.01
CA LYS A 75 -5.55 -3.91 21.83
C LYS A 75 -5.12 -2.71 21.01
N ARG A 76 -5.28 -1.55 21.63
CA ARG A 76 -4.83 -0.28 21.08
C ARG A 76 -3.31 -0.27 20.90
N LEU A 77 -2.84 -0.03 19.67
CA LEU A 77 -1.41 0.17 19.40
C LEU A 77 -0.93 1.51 19.95
N THR A 78 0.28 1.54 20.51
CA THR A 78 0.93 2.79 20.94
C THR A 78 1.53 3.54 19.75
N LYS A 79 2.00 4.77 19.98
CA LYS A 79 2.73 5.54 18.95
C LYS A 79 3.97 4.79 18.50
N GLU A 80 4.71 4.25 19.45
CA GLU A 80 5.96 3.53 19.27
C GLU A 80 5.74 2.22 18.50
N ASP A 81 4.68 1.47 18.84
CA ASP A 81 4.29 0.26 18.08
C ASP A 81 4.14 0.58 16.58
N MET A 82 3.38 1.63 16.26
CA MET A 82 3.11 2.01 14.88
C MET A 82 4.33 2.61 14.17
N ALA A 83 5.06 3.52 14.84
CA ALA A 83 6.24 4.16 14.29
C ALA A 83 7.39 3.16 14.03
N TYR A 84 7.51 2.13 14.89
CA TYR A 84 8.50 1.07 14.70
C TYR A 84 8.18 0.23 13.46
N GLU A 85 6.94 -0.19 13.29
CA GLU A 85 6.52 -0.97 12.11
C GLU A 85 6.67 -0.17 10.82
N ILE A 86 6.28 1.11 10.83
CA ILE A 86 6.50 2.01 9.69
C ILE A 86 7.99 2.09 9.37
N GLY A 87 8.87 2.31 10.36
CA GLY A 87 10.32 2.43 10.16
C GLY A 87 10.99 1.16 9.61
N ARG A 88 10.46 -0.02 9.94
CA ARG A 88 10.94 -1.29 9.38
C ARG A 88 10.71 -1.41 7.88
N ILE A 89 9.68 -0.75 7.35
CA ILE A 89 9.32 -0.79 5.92
C ILE A 89 9.85 0.44 5.18
N GLU A 90 9.73 1.62 5.80
CA GLU A 90 10.15 2.90 5.24
C GLU A 90 10.92 3.69 6.31
N ALA A 91 12.22 3.41 6.42
CA ALA A 91 13.09 4.02 7.43
C ALA A 91 13.16 5.56 7.35
N SER A 92 12.84 6.14 6.20
CA SER A 92 12.80 7.61 6.00
C SER A 92 11.40 8.21 6.14
N HIS A 93 10.39 7.42 6.54
CA HIS A 93 9.03 7.92 6.65
C HIS A 93 8.91 8.90 7.85
N PRO A 94 8.23 10.06 7.70
CA PRO A 94 8.12 11.06 8.77
C PRO A 94 7.55 10.50 10.08
N ALA A 95 6.56 9.61 9.99
CA ALA A 95 5.99 8.93 11.16
C ALA A 95 6.98 8.06 11.94
N HIS A 96 8.09 7.64 11.33
CA HIS A 96 9.19 6.97 12.01
C HIS A 96 10.24 7.97 12.50
N LEU A 97 10.59 8.99 11.71
CA LEU A 97 11.65 9.94 12.05
C LEU A 97 11.25 10.92 13.16
N TYR A 98 9.98 11.32 13.20
CA TYR A 98 9.46 12.38 14.07
C TYR A 98 8.33 11.87 14.97
N TRP A 99 8.34 10.56 15.25
CA TRP A 99 7.27 9.88 16.01
C TRP A 99 7.04 10.49 17.39
N ASP A 100 8.08 11.02 18.02
CA ASP A 100 8.05 11.68 19.32
C ASP A 100 7.23 12.98 19.25
N THR A 101 7.37 13.75 18.18
CA THR A 101 6.67 15.02 17.96
C THR A 101 5.25 14.90 17.40
N LEU A 102 4.95 13.83 16.64
CA LEU A 102 3.62 13.62 16.05
C LEU A 102 2.60 13.16 17.09
N LYS A 103 1.33 13.48 16.89
CA LYS A 103 0.24 12.92 17.70
C LYS A 103 -0.04 11.47 17.29
N ARG A 104 -0.72 10.73 18.17
CA ARG A 104 -1.04 9.31 17.90
C ARG A 104 -1.95 9.13 16.70
N ASP A 105 -2.96 9.99 16.55
CA ASP A 105 -3.88 9.98 15.41
C ASP A 105 -3.18 10.25 14.08
N GLU A 106 -2.16 11.10 14.07
CA GLU A 106 -1.31 11.32 12.88
C GLU A 106 -0.54 10.05 12.51
N ILE A 107 0.13 9.41 13.48
CA ILE A 107 0.85 8.14 13.23
C ILE A 107 -0.12 7.02 12.84
N LEU A 108 -1.30 6.96 13.46
CA LEU A 108 -2.35 6.00 13.13
C LEU A 108 -2.82 6.15 11.69
N HIS A 109 -3.00 7.40 11.22
CA HIS A 109 -3.36 7.67 9.84
C HIS A 109 -2.31 7.10 8.87
N PHE A 110 -1.03 7.38 9.12
CA PHE A 110 0.06 6.83 8.31
C PHE A 110 0.12 5.30 8.37
N PHE A 111 -0.07 4.72 9.55
CA PHE A 111 -0.08 3.27 9.71
C PHE A 111 -1.22 2.62 8.92
N ASN A 112 -2.43 3.14 9.06
CA ASN A 112 -3.61 2.65 8.35
C ASN A 112 -3.44 2.76 6.82
N ASP A 113 -2.88 3.86 6.32
CA ASP A 113 -2.61 4.03 4.90
C ASP A 113 -1.51 3.07 4.38
N LEU A 114 -0.42 2.91 5.13
CA LEU A 114 0.73 2.12 4.71
C LEU A 114 0.45 0.61 4.70
N PHE A 115 -0.33 0.13 5.68
CA PHE A 115 -0.63 -1.29 5.90
C PHE A 115 -2.05 -1.68 5.44
N GLY A 116 -2.88 -0.72 5.02
CA GLY A 116 -4.28 -0.99 4.66
C GLY A 116 -5.07 -1.57 5.82
N THR A 117 -4.94 -0.96 7.00
CA THR A 117 -5.66 -1.34 8.23
C THR A 117 -6.74 -0.32 8.56
N ALA A 118 -7.66 -0.69 9.44
CA ALA A 118 -8.72 0.19 9.96
C ALA A 118 -8.76 0.08 11.49
N ILE A 119 -7.60 0.24 12.12
CA ILE A 119 -7.47 0.19 13.58
C ILE A 119 -7.63 1.58 14.20
N ASP A 120 -8.04 1.61 15.48
CA ASP A 120 -8.34 2.82 16.26
C ASP A 120 -7.25 3.17 17.30
#